data_AF-A0A7S4P6P6-F1
#
_entry.id   AF-A0A7S4P6P6-F1
#
_cell.length_a   1.000
_cell.length_b   1.000
_cell.length_c   1.000
_cell.angle_alpha   90.00
_cell.angle_beta   90.00
_cell.angle_gamma   90.00
#
_symmetry.space_group_name_H-M   'P 1'
#
loop_
_entity.id
_entity.type
_entity.pdbx_description
1 polymer ?
#
loop_
_entity_poly.entity_id
_entity_poly.type
_entity_poly.pdbx_seq_one_letter_code
_entity_poly.pdbx_strand_id
1 'polypeptide(L)'
;LAESSFRMYNVTQQKWICIDLCESETLSTIDWEKNDSLVPRPRFAHQLVHDVVDNCHYIFGGNPGYESSERLNDLWKMKIKRPDHQEIQQRCLIKIKRQEITEMCLSGDVATAMQKVQEDKAKNELDDFSAWFTHLVMQRVNLANTSEGEREKEKEKERKKIEEDRKGLFTQLAQFYPLSYREPSASLVELV
;
A
#
# COMPACT_ATOMS: atom_id res chain seq x y z
N LEU A 1 22.31 5.42 -3.82
CA LEU A 1 21.10 6.15 -4.25
C LEU A 1 20.36 6.53 -2.97
N ALA A 2 20.24 7.82 -2.68
CA ALA A 2 19.65 8.28 -1.42
C ALA A 2 18.13 8.09 -1.47
N GLU A 3 17.61 7.15 -0.68
CA GLU A 3 16.17 6.98 -0.50
C GLU A 3 15.58 8.27 0.11
N SER A 4 14.70 8.90 -0.66
CA SER A 4 14.06 10.18 -0.35
C SER A 4 12.97 9.94 0.71
N SER A 5 13.36 9.80 1.97
CA SER A 5 12.43 9.49 3.07
C SER A 5 12.35 10.64 4.07
N PHE A 6 11.13 11.01 4.47
CA PHE A 6 10.95 11.88 5.63
C PHE A 6 11.09 11.03 6.89
N ARG A 7 12.05 11.34 7.75
CA ARG A 7 12.32 10.55 8.96
C ARG A 7 12.03 11.37 10.20
N MET A 8 11.23 10.81 11.10
CA MET A 8 10.96 11.38 12.42
C MET A 8 11.58 10.51 13.49
N TYR A 9 12.19 11.13 14.50
CA TYR A 9 12.65 10.38 15.66
C TYR A 9 11.53 10.29 16.70
N ASN A 10 11.12 9.06 17.03
CA ASN A 10 10.21 8.80 18.13
C ASN A 10 11.00 8.74 19.44
N VAL A 11 10.87 9.78 20.26
CA VAL A 11 11.58 9.91 21.54
C VAL A 11 11.20 8.80 22.53
N THR A 12 9.91 8.44 22.60
CA THR A 12 9.41 7.42 23.54
C THR A 12 9.91 6.02 23.18
N GLN A 13 9.94 5.68 21.89
CA GLN A 13 10.40 4.38 21.40
C GLN A 13 11.90 4.34 21.11
N GLN A 14 12.58 5.48 21.21
CA GLN A 14 13.99 5.69 20.86
C GLN A 14 14.34 5.18 19.45
N LYS A 15 13.43 5.34 18.49
CA LYS A 15 13.55 4.78 17.15
C LYS A 15 13.26 5.83 16.08
N TRP A 16 13.97 5.72 14.97
CA TRP A 16 13.63 6.44 13.75
C TRP A 16 12.42 5.79 13.07
N ILE A 17 11.42 6.61 12.74
CA ILE A 17 10.25 6.24 11.96
C ILE A 17 10.42 6.87 10.59
N CYS A 18 10.41 6.05 9.55
CA CYS A 18 10.26 6.50 8.18
C CYS A 18 8.78 6.82 7.94
N ILE A 19 8.50 8.01 7.44
CA ILE A 19 7.18 8.41 6.98
C ILE A 19 7.21 8.36 5.47
N ASP A 20 6.50 7.38 4.92
CA ASP A 20 6.37 7.24 3.49
C ASP A 20 5.41 8.32 2.96
N LEU A 21 5.93 9.16 2.07
CA LEU A 21 5.23 10.29 1.48
C LEU A 21 4.30 9.75 0.39
N CYS A 22 3.14 9.19 0.79
CA CYS A 22 2.01 8.70 0.00
C CYS A 22 1.75 7.20 0.21
N GLU A 23 0.49 6.83 0.48
CA GLU A 23 0.05 5.42 0.61
C GLU A 23 -0.11 4.70 -0.73
N SER A 24 0.22 5.37 -1.84
CA SER A 24 0.20 4.72 -3.13
C SER A 24 1.39 3.77 -3.21
N GLU A 25 1.11 2.49 -3.41
CA GLU A 25 2.08 1.41 -3.72
C GLU A 25 2.97 1.70 -4.96
N THR A 26 2.87 2.90 -5.55
CA THR A 26 3.62 3.39 -6.72
C THR A 26 4.94 4.09 -6.38
N LEU A 27 5.26 4.30 -5.09
CA LEU A 27 6.48 5.02 -4.67
C LEU A 27 7.80 4.33 -5.02
N SER A 28 7.82 3.00 -5.18
CA SER A 28 9.02 2.28 -5.62
C SER A 28 9.44 2.63 -7.05
N THR A 29 8.64 3.43 -7.77
CA THR A 29 8.88 3.79 -9.17
C THR A 29 8.51 5.27 -9.41
N ILE A 30 8.69 6.15 -8.43
CA ILE A 30 8.59 7.59 -8.70
C ILE A 30 9.81 8.03 -9.49
N ASP A 31 9.59 8.16 -10.79
CA ASP A 31 10.40 8.95 -11.69
C ASP A 31 10.23 10.43 -11.31
N TRP A 32 11.22 10.99 -10.63
CA TRP A 32 11.20 12.36 -10.11
C TRP A 32 11.11 13.40 -11.25
N GLU A 33 11.52 13.05 -12.47
CA GLU A 33 11.37 13.91 -13.65
C GLU A 33 9.90 14.03 -14.09
N LYS A 34 9.05 13.06 -13.75
CA LYS A 34 7.63 13.02 -14.17
C LYS A 34 6.65 13.42 -13.07
N ASN A 35 7.05 13.35 -11.80
CA ASN A 35 6.16 13.53 -10.64
C ASN A 35 6.51 14.74 -9.76
N ASP A 36 7.18 15.75 -10.31
CA ASP A 36 7.58 16.99 -9.61
C ASP A 36 6.40 17.78 -9.02
N SER A 37 5.15 17.42 -9.35
CA SER A 37 3.93 18.03 -8.81
C SER A 37 3.30 17.28 -7.64
N LEU A 38 3.69 16.03 -7.38
CA LEU A 38 3.07 15.19 -6.35
C LEU A 38 3.86 15.14 -5.04
N VAL A 39 5.19 15.10 -5.12
CA VAL A 39 6.09 15.04 -3.97
C VAL A 39 7.34 15.88 -4.19
N PRO A 40 7.91 16.49 -3.13
CA PRO A 40 9.14 17.24 -3.27
C PRO A 40 10.32 16.32 -3.64
N ARG A 41 11.06 16.66 -4.70
CA ARG A 41 12.36 16.02 -4.98
C ARG A 41 13.35 16.18 -3.81
N PRO A 42 14.32 15.24 -3.67
CA PRO A 42 15.43 15.37 -2.72
C PRO A 42 16.10 16.74 -2.82
N ARG A 43 16.37 17.36 -1.66
CA ARG A 43 16.85 18.73 -1.61
C ARG A 43 17.71 19.01 -0.37
N PHE A 44 18.83 19.69 -0.59
CA PHE A 44 19.72 20.22 0.42
C PHE A 44 19.39 21.68 0.73
N ALA A 45 19.87 22.17 1.87
CA ALA A 45 19.80 23.59 2.23
C ALA A 45 18.40 24.22 2.08
N HIS A 46 17.35 23.42 2.29
CA HIS A 46 15.97 23.86 2.28
C HIS A 46 15.60 24.48 3.63
N GLN A 47 14.53 25.27 3.66
CA GLN A 47 13.91 25.73 4.91
C GLN A 47 12.73 24.82 5.25
N LEU A 48 12.63 24.41 6.51
CA LEU A 48 11.52 23.60 7.03
C LEU A 48 10.88 24.35 8.21
N VAL A 49 9.58 24.60 8.13
CA VAL A 49 8.79 25.28 9.17
C VAL A 49 7.65 24.38 9.60
N HIS A 50 7.43 24.23 10.91
CA HIS A 50 6.26 23.54 11.46
C HIS A 50 5.24 24.59 11.91
N ASP A 51 4.05 24.52 11.32
CA ASP A 51 2.87 25.27 11.75
C ASP A 51 2.09 24.43 12.77
N VAL A 52 2.12 24.87 14.03
CA VAL A 52 1.49 24.18 15.16
C VAL A 52 -0.04 24.30 15.16
N VAL A 53 -0.60 25.34 14.53
CA VAL A 53 -2.05 25.57 14.52
C VAL A 53 -2.71 24.59 13.55
N ASP A 54 -2.16 24.49 12.34
CA ASP A 54 -2.66 23.55 11.32
C ASP A 54 -2.04 22.14 11.43
N ASN A 55 -1.06 21.97 12.31
CA ASN A 55 -0.21 20.78 12.45
C ASN A 55 0.37 20.30 11.10
N CYS A 56 0.96 21.23 10.37
CA CYS A 56 1.49 21.02 9.03
C CYS A 56 2.96 21.45 8.95
N HIS A 57 3.73 20.81 8.08
CA HIS A 57 5.12 21.16 7.81
C HIS A 57 5.20 21.81 6.44
N TYR A 58 5.92 22.92 6.34
CA TYR A 58 6.19 23.61 5.10
C TYR A 58 7.65 23.48 4.74
N ILE A 59 7.94 23.10 3.50
CA ILE A 59 9.29 23.06 2.94
C ILE A 59 9.38 24.09 1.84
N PHE A 60 10.35 25.00 1.93
CA PHE A 60 10.59 26.02 0.91
C PHE A 60 11.98 25.86 0.29
N GLY A 61 11.99 25.82 -1.04
CA GLY A 61 13.18 25.85 -1.88
C GLY A 61 14.21 24.77 -1.56
N GLY A 62 15.49 25.14 -1.65
CA GLY A 62 16.63 24.24 -1.49
C GLY A 62 17.35 23.96 -2.81
N ASN A 63 18.28 23.01 -2.80
CA ASN A 63 19.06 22.63 -3.96
C ASN A 63 18.94 21.14 -4.20
N PRO A 64 18.76 20.69 -5.44
CA PRO A 64 18.53 19.28 -5.69
C PRO A 64 19.79 18.40 -5.69
N GLY A 65 20.99 18.97 -5.58
CA GLY A 65 22.24 18.21 -5.45
C GLY A 65 23.40 18.74 -6.30
N TYR A 66 24.42 17.89 -6.43
CA TYR A 66 25.82 18.30 -6.60
C TYR A 66 26.21 18.86 -7.99
N GLU A 67 25.43 18.62 -9.04
CA GLU A 67 25.78 19.09 -10.41
C GLU A 67 24.91 20.25 -10.91
N SER A 68 23.99 20.74 -10.07
CA SER A 68 23.07 21.80 -10.45
C SER A 68 23.29 23.06 -9.60
N SER A 69 23.49 24.20 -10.26
CA SER A 69 23.42 25.52 -9.63
C SER A 69 21.97 25.99 -9.42
N GLU A 70 20.99 25.18 -9.82
CA GLU A 70 19.56 25.43 -9.66
C GLU A 70 19.21 25.59 -8.19
N ARG A 71 18.46 26.66 -7.90
CA ARG A 71 17.80 26.88 -6.63
C ARG A 71 16.32 26.63 -6.83
N LEU A 72 15.78 25.66 -6.09
CA LEU A 72 14.36 25.40 -6.06
C LEU A 72 13.66 26.61 -5.43
N ASN A 73 12.56 27.05 -6.03
CA ASN A 73 11.73 28.16 -5.57
C ASN A 73 10.27 27.72 -5.43
N ASP A 74 10.09 26.48 -4.98
CA ASP A 74 8.80 25.82 -4.75
C ASP A 74 8.48 25.81 -3.24
N LEU A 75 7.19 25.75 -2.93
CA LEU A 75 6.68 25.62 -1.56
C LEU A 75 5.85 24.36 -1.46
N TRP A 76 6.23 23.48 -0.53
CA TRP A 76 5.53 22.23 -0.25
C TRP A 76 4.88 22.29 1.12
N LYS A 77 3.69 21.70 1.22
CA LYS A 77 2.97 21.48 2.48
C LYS A 77 2.80 19.99 2.71
N MET A 78 3.17 19.52 3.89
CA MET A 78 2.97 18.15 4.34
C MET A 78 2.11 18.14 5.61
N LYS A 79 1.03 17.35 5.59
CA LYS A 79 0.22 17.07 6.78
C LYS A 79 0.33 15.60 7.14
N ILE A 80 0.84 15.31 8.33
CA ILE A 80 0.89 13.94 8.83
C ILE A 80 -0.47 13.65 9.45
N LYS A 81 -1.28 12.83 8.76
CA LYS A 81 -2.56 12.36 9.26
C LYS A 81 -2.37 10.97 9.87
N ARG A 82 -2.72 10.81 11.14
CA ARG A 82 -2.89 9.48 11.71
C ARG A 82 -4.25 8.95 11.24
N PRO A 83 -4.32 7.78 10.59
CA PRO A 83 -5.61 7.22 10.20
C PRO A 83 -6.43 6.97 11.47
N ASP A 84 -7.70 7.34 11.42
CA ASP A 84 -8.62 7.09 12.52
C ASP A 84 -9.07 5.61 12.53
N HIS A 85 -9.80 5.22 13.58
CA HIS A 85 -10.24 3.83 13.73
C HIS A 85 -11.18 3.38 12.60
N GLN A 86 -12.04 4.27 12.09
CA GLN A 86 -12.96 3.95 10.99
C GLN A 86 -12.19 3.75 9.69
N GLU A 87 -11.22 4.62 9.42
CA GLU A 87 -10.33 4.54 8.26
C GLU A 87 -9.51 3.24 8.28
N ILE A 88 -8.95 2.87 9.44
CA ILE A 88 -8.25 1.58 9.60
C ILE A 88 -9.20 0.41 9.38
N GLN A 89 -10.40 0.46 9.97
CA GLN A 89 -11.40 -0.60 9.80
C GLN A 89 -11.80 -0.76 8.33
N GLN A 90 -12.05 0.34 7.63
CA GLN A 90 -12.37 0.34 6.20
C GLN A 90 -11.24 -0.26 5.38
N ARG A 91 -9.98 0.12 5.62
CA ARG A 91 -8.81 -0.47 4.94
C ARG A 91 -8.71 -1.97 5.16
N CYS A 92 -8.92 -2.44 6.40
CA CYS A 92 -8.95 -3.86 6.72
C CYS A 92 -10.07 -4.59 5.97
N LEU A 93 -11.28 -4.03 5.98
CA LEU A 93 -12.44 -4.60 5.29
C LEU A 93 -12.22 -4.68 3.78
N ILE A 94 -11.69 -3.61 3.16
CA ILE A 94 -11.38 -3.59 1.74
C ILE A 94 -10.40 -4.71 1.40
N LYS A 95 -9.32 -4.88 2.18
CA LYS A 95 -8.33 -5.95 1.97
C LYS A 95 -8.97 -7.34 2.05
N ILE A 96 -9.82 -7.59 3.04
CA ILE A 96 -10.57 -8.85 3.19
C ILE A 96 -11.49 -9.07 1.99
N LYS A 97 -12.27 -8.05 1.60
CA LYS A 97 -13.17 -8.11 0.45
C LYS A 97 -12.42 -8.42 -0.85
N ARG A 98 -11.24 -7.81 -1.12
CA ARG A 98 -10.48 -8.17 -2.34
C ARG A 98 -10.06 -9.63 -2.32
N GLN A 99 -9.63 -10.14 -1.17
CA GLN A 99 -9.23 -11.54 -1.04
C GLN A 99 -10.42 -12.48 -1.28
N GLU A 100 -11.57 -12.18 -0.69
CA GLU A 100 -12.80 -12.94 -0.89
C GLU A 100 -13.21 -12.97 -2.37
N ILE A 101 -13.24 -11.81 -3.03
CA ILE A 101 -13.57 -11.68 -4.46
C ILE A 101 -12.57 -12.44 -5.33
N THR A 102 -11.27 -12.38 -4.99
CA THR A 102 -10.24 -13.18 -5.66
C THR A 102 -10.61 -14.65 -5.58
N GLU A 103 -10.87 -15.17 -4.39
CA GLU A 103 -11.18 -16.58 -4.19
C GLU A 103 -12.47 -17.02 -4.88
N MET A 104 -13.51 -16.18 -4.91
CA MET A 104 -14.75 -16.44 -5.66
C MET A 104 -14.49 -16.52 -7.17
N CYS A 105 -13.70 -15.59 -7.71
CA CYS A 105 -13.24 -15.69 -9.09
C CYS A 105 -12.44 -16.97 -9.30
N LEU A 106 -11.61 -17.35 -8.33
CA LEU A 106 -10.75 -18.51 -8.46
C LEU A 106 -11.51 -19.85 -8.40
N SER A 107 -12.61 -19.91 -7.64
CA SER A 107 -13.50 -21.07 -7.55
C SER A 107 -14.47 -21.19 -8.73
N GLY A 108 -14.49 -20.21 -9.64
CA GLY A 108 -15.35 -20.18 -10.82
C GLY A 108 -16.68 -19.44 -10.64
N ASP A 109 -16.94 -18.85 -9.46
CA ASP A 109 -18.16 -18.07 -9.18
C ASP A 109 -17.95 -16.59 -9.56
N VAL A 110 -17.66 -16.38 -10.84
CA VAL A 110 -17.34 -15.04 -11.37
C VAL A 110 -18.56 -14.11 -11.36
N ALA A 111 -19.76 -14.67 -11.52
CA ALA A 111 -21.00 -13.90 -11.53
C ALA A 111 -21.27 -13.24 -10.17
N THR A 112 -21.19 -14.01 -9.08
CA THR A 112 -21.36 -13.48 -7.72
C THR A 112 -20.24 -12.50 -7.36
N ALA A 113 -19.00 -12.78 -7.77
CA ALA A 113 -17.88 -11.86 -7.60
C ALA A 113 -18.12 -10.51 -8.31
N MET A 114 -18.65 -10.54 -9.54
CA MET A 114 -18.96 -9.34 -10.31
C MET A 114 -20.06 -8.49 -9.64
N GLN A 115 -21.10 -9.14 -9.11
CA GLN A 115 -22.16 -8.45 -8.38
C GLN A 115 -21.61 -7.72 -7.14
N LYS A 116 -20.78 -8.40 -6.33
CA LYS A 116 -20.15 -7.78 -5.15
C LYS A 116 -19.27 -6.58 -5.50
N VAL A 117 -18.48 -6.68 -6.58
CA VAL A 117 -17.67 -5.56 -7.07
C VAL A 117 -18.54 -4.37 -7.50
N GLN A 118 -19.68 -4.62 -8.15
CA GLN A 118 -20.62 -3.56 -8.54
C GLN A 118 -21.24 -2.87 -7.32
N GLU A 119 -21.65 -3.63 -6.31
CA GLU A 119 -22.22 -3.10 -5.06
C GLU A 119 -21.21 -2.25 -4.28
N ASP A 120 -19.95 -2.66 -4.21
CA ASP A 120 -18.91 -1.92 -3.48
C ASP A 120 -18.39 -0.70 -4.27
N LYS A 121 -18.36 -0.77 -5.62
CA LYS A 121 -18.12 0.42 -6.45
C LYS A 121 -19.18 1.50 -6.25
N ALA A 122 -20.45 1.12 -6.11
CA ALA A 122 -21.52 2.07 -5.83
C ALA A 122 -21.34 2.80 -4.48
N LYS A 123 -20.56 2.24 -3.55
CA LYS A 123 -20.23 2.85 -2.25
C LYS A 123 -18.95 3.69 -2.27
N ASN A 124 -18.31 3.83 -3.44
CA ASN A 124 -17.03 4.53 -3.60
C ASN A 124 -15.90 3.96 -2.70
N GLU A 125 -16.00 2.69 -2.31
CA GLU A 125 -15.03 2.02 -1.44
C GLU A 125 -13.81 1.48 -2.24
N LEU A 126 -13.86 1.55 -3.58
CA LEU A 126 -12.97 0.79 -4.48
C LEU A 126 -12.64 1.53 -5.80
N ASP A 127 -11.99 2.70 -5.72
CA ASP A 127 -11.67 3.50 -6.92
C ASP A 127 -10.71 2.82 -7.91
N ASP A 128 -9.81 1.94 -7.45
CA ASP A 128 -8.75 1.34 -8.28
C ASP A 128 -8.96 -0.15 -8.63
N PHE A 129 -10.20 -0.64 -8.50
CA PHE A 129 -10.51 -2.08 -8.63
C PHE A 129 -10.72 -2.56 -10.06
N SER A 130 -10.99 -1.66 -11.00
CA SER A 130 -11.46 -2.05 -12.33
C SER A 130 -10.40 -2.80 -13.14
N ALA A 131 -9.15 -2.35 -13.09
CA ALA A 131 -8.04 -2.99 -13.79
C ALA A 131 -7.73 -4.37 -13.19
N TRP A 132 -7.65 -4.43 -11.86
CA TRP A 132 -7.40 -5.66 -11.11
C TRP A 132 -8.48 -6.72 -11.37
N PHE A 133 -9.76 -6.35 -11.29
CA PHE A 133 -10.86 -7.30 -11.51
C PHE A 133 -10.90 -7.78 -12.96
N THR A 134 -10.66 -6.87 -13.92
CA THR A 134 -10.57 -7.22 -15.35
C THR A 134 -9.46 -8.25 -15.60
N HIS A 135 -8.29 -8.07 -14.96
CA HIS A 135 -7.20 -9.03 -15.05
C HIS A 135 -7.58 -10.41 -14.50
N LEU A 136 -8.25 -10.47 -13.34
CA LEU A 136 -8.74 -11.73 -12.76
C LEU A 136 -9.74 -12.46 -13.66
N VAL A 137 -10.69 -11.72 -14.24
CA VAL A 137 -11.68 -12.29 -15.17
C VAL A 137 -10.98 -12.79 -16.45
N MET A 138 -10.03 -12.02 -17.00
CA MET A 138 -9.28 -12.44 -18.19
C MET A 138 -8.48 -13.72 -17.93
N GLN A 139 -7.86 -13.85 -16.75
CA GLN A 139 -7.15 -15.07 -16.35
C GLN A 139 -8.10 -16.28 -16.34
N ARG A 140 -9.34 -16.10 -15.87
CA ARG A 140 -10.36 -17.17 -15.84
C ARG A 140 -10.84 -17.58 -17.22
N VAL A 141 -11.08 -16.61 -18.10
CA VAL A 141 -11.44 -16.86 -19.50
C VAL A 141 -10.33 -17.65 -20.21
N ASN A 142 -9.07 -17.27 -20.00
CA ASN A 142 -7.93 -17.99 -20.58
C ASN A 142 -7.84 -19.43 -20.07
N LEU A 143 -8.08 -19.67 -18.77
CA LEU A 143 -8.07 -21.02 -18.21
C LEU A 143 -9.14 -21.92 -18.82
N ALA A 144 -10.33 -21.38 -19.10
CA ALA A 144 -11.42 -22.14 -19.72
C ALA A 144 -11.04 -22.68 -21.12
N ASN A 145 -10.09 -22.02 -21.80
CA ASN A 145 -9.63 -22.40 -23.14
C ASN A 145 -8.45 -23.40 -23.14
N THR A 146 -7.94 -23.83 -21.98
CA THR A 146 -6.78 -24.74 -21.86
C THR A 146 -7.18 -26.22 -21.73
N SER A 147 -6.22 -27.13 -21.95
CA SER A 147 -6.44 -28.57 -21.86
C SER A 147 -6.73 -29.04 -20.42
N GLU A 148 -7.44 -30.16 -20.24
CA GLU A 148 -7.83 -30.65 -18.90
C GLU A 148 -6.63 -30.95 -17.99
N GLY A 149 -5.53 -31.47 -18.55
CA GLY A 149 -4.31 -31.75 -17.78
C GLY A 149 -3.58 -30.50 -17.29
N GLU A 150 -3.70 -29.39 -18.01
CA GLU A 150 -3.16 -28.08 -17.60
C GLU A 150 -4.04 -27.43 -16.53
N ARG A 151 -5.37 -27.58 -16.63
CA ARG A 151 -6.30 -27.05 -15.62
C ARG A 151 -6.06 -27.63 -14.23
N GLU A 152 -5.78 -28.93 -14.12
CA GLU A 152 -5.60 -29.56 -12.82
C GLU A 152 -4.30 -29.11 -12.12
N LYS A 153 -3.23 -28.92 -12.89
CA LYS A 153 -1.98 -28.34 -12.38
C LYS A 153 -2.17 -26.89 -11.95
N GLU A 154 -2.92 -26.10 -12.70
CA GLU A 154 -3.17 -24.71 -12.35
C GLU A 154 -4.07 -24.60 -11.11
N LYS A 155 -5.09 -25.45 -10.94
CA LYS A 155 -5.90 -25.49 -9.70
C LYS A 155 -5.07 -25.71 -8.44
N GLU A 156 -4.11 -26.65 -8.49
CA GLU A 156 -3.24 -26.92 -7.33
C GLU A 156 -2.33 -25.72 -7.03
N LYS A 157 -1.82 -25.06 -8.07
CA LYS A 157 -1.03 -23.82 -7.94
C LYS A 157 -1.87 -22.67 -7.37
N GLU A 158 -3.10 -22.51 -7.84
CA GLU A 158 -4.05 -21.51 -7.33
C GLU A 158 -4.37 -21.76 -5.86
N ARG A 159 -4.58 -23.01 -5.45
CA ARG A 159 -4.84 -23.37 -4.05
C ARG A 159 -3.68 -22.97 -3.13
N LYS A 160 -2.44 -23.26 -3.53
CA LYS A 160 -1.25 -22.85 -2.77
C LYS A 160 -1.15 -21.33 -2.68
N LYS A 161 -1.37 -20.65 -3.80
CA LYS A 161 -1.38 -19.19 -3.85
C LYS A 161 -2.43 -18.59 -2.92
N ILE A 162 -3.66 -19.11 -2.90
CA ILE A 162 -4.72 -18.65 -1.98
C ILE A 162 -4.28 -18.81 -0.52
N GLU A 163 -3.64 -19.93 -0.16
CA GLU A 163 -3.17 -20.15 1.20
C GLU A 163 -2.08 -19.15 1.60
N GLU A 164 -1.12 -18.88 0.70
CA GLU A 164 -0.08 -17.88 0.88
C GLU A 164 -0.66 -16.47 1.01
N ASP A 165 -1.58 -16.10 0.11
CA ASP A 165 -2.25 -14.80 0.09
C ASP A 165 -3.05 -14.56 1.39
N ARG A 166 -3.76 -15.59 1.90
CA ARG A 166 -4.48 -15.53 3.18
C ARG A 166 -3.54 -15.32 4.38
N LYS A 167 -2.40 -16.03 4.42
CA LYS A 167 -1.39 -15.86 5.49
C LYS A 167 -0.77 -14.47 5.44
N GLY A 168 -0.46 -13.99 4.23
CA GLY A 168 0.04 -12.63 4.00
C GLY A 168 -0.97 -11.57 4.47
N LEU A 169 -2.24 -11.73 4.09
CA LEU A 169 -3.32 -10.85 4.51
C LEU A 169 -3.49 -10.84 6.03
N PHE A 170 -3.51 -12.01 6.67
CA PHE A 170 -3.61 -12.11 8.13
C PHE A 170 -2.48 -11.34 8.82
N THR A 171 -1.25 -11.54 8.36
CA THR A 171 -0.06 -10.84 8.88
C THR A 171 -0.19 -9.33 8.70
N GLN A 172 -0.68 -8.85 7.56
CA GLN A 172 -0.93 -7.42 7.33
C GLN A 172 -2.00 -6.87 8.27
N LEU A 173 -3.13 -7.56 8.42
CA LEU A 173 -4.21 -7.12 9.29
C LEU A 173 -3.78 -7.07 10.76
N ALA A 174 -2.96 -8.03 11.20
CA ALA A 174 -2.41 -8.07 12.55
C ALA A 174 -1.61 -6.80 12.90
N GLN A 175 -1.04 -6.09 11.92
CA GLN A 175 -0.30 -4.84 12.12
C GLN A 175 -1.16 -3.69 12.66
N PHE A 176 -2.48 -3.79 12.60
CA PHE A 176 -3.39 -2.79 13.16
C PHE A 176 -3.84 -3.10 14.60
N TYR A 177 -3.59 -4.31 15.09
CA TYR A 177 -3.99 -4.74 16.44
C TYR A 177 -2.91 -4.40 17.48
N PRO A 178 -3.24 -4.20 18.77
CA PRO A 178 -2.23 -4.03 19.81
C PRO A 178 -1.31 -5.26 19.92
N LEU A 179 -0.07 -5.07 20.38
CA LEU A 179 0.92 -6.15 20.51
C LEU A 179 0.42 -7.35 21.34
N SER A 180 -0.43 -7.11 22.34
CA SER A 180 -1.04 -8.17 23.16
C SER A 180 -1.99 -9.10 22.40
N TYR A 181 -2.48 -8.68 21.24
CA TYR A 181 -3.38 -9.44 20.37
C TYR A 181 -2.66 -10.00 19.14
N ARG A 182 -1.34 -9.80 19.02
CA ARG A 182 -0.53 -10.35 17.95
C ARG A 182 0.19 -11.61 18.42
N GLU A 183 0.58 -12.43 17.47
CA GLU A 183 1.54 -13.50 17.74
C GLU A 183 2.87 -12.89 18.25
N PRO A 184 3.59 -13.60 19.15
CA PRO A 184 4.88 -13.15 19.63
C PRO A 184 5.83 -12.90 18.44
N SER A 185 6.41 -11.70 18.39
CA SER A 185 7.34 -11.34 17.31
C SER A 185 8.73 -11.97 17.47
N ALA A 186 9.02 -12.53 18.66
CA ALA A 186 10.27 -13.24 18.93
C ALA A 186 10.14 -14.69 18.46
N SER A 187 11.13 -15.17 17.71
CA SER A 187 11.20 -16.58 17.36
C SER A 187 11.40 -17.40 18.64
N LEU A 188 10.66 -18.50 18.81
CA LEU A 188 10.88 -19.44 19.91
C LEU A 188 12.32 -19.99 19.92
N VAL A 189 13.00 -19.96 18.77
CA VAL A 189 14.41 -20.38 18.63
C VAL A 189 15.38 -19.31 19.17
N GLU A 190 14.98 -18.04 19.23
CA GLU A 190 15.81 -16.94 19.77
C GLU A 190 15.65 -16.77 21.29
N LEU A 191 14.73 -17.51 21.91
CA LEU A 191 14.40 -17.48 23.34
C LEU A 191 15.09 -18.59 24.16
N VAL A 192 15.86 -19.46 23.50
CA VAL A 192 16.65 -20.55 24.10
C VAL A 192 18.13 -20.23 23.92
#